data_AF-A0A2J7QKF9-F1
#
_entry.id   AF-A0A2J7QKF9-F1
#
_cell.length_a   1.000
_cell.length_b   1.000
_cell.length_c   1.000
_cell.angle_alpha   90.00
_cell.angle_beta   90.00
_cell.angle_gamma   90.00
#
_symmetry.space_group_name_H-M   'P 1'
#
loop_
_entity.id
_entity.type
_entity.pdbx_description
1 polymer ?
#
loop_
_entity_poly.entity_id
_entity_poly.type
_entity_poly.pdbx_seq_one_letter_code
_entity_poly.pdbx_strand_id
1 'polypeptide(L)'
;MLHLNRVAEMDPEVMQDEVPYPFQMVIEELLSQESSTNSLANDAFGMVDNVLGEGSVAFPRQNLTKDTVIAELDNLEYYEKISLAFLLYDDVNYILQRLMIAESARLAGSLIQPDLLSPWIRTQRDGLWENKLLEALCIIQNYQILQKLGCNAESEKSRFLPRSPESSLFVNCMRKALYHVCESLDSDGLKKLLRYVKEDYRLFQKGVELQSFDPEYMEVNLLYWSSRGYISLGDKDGRGVDVHRLKTQLKTMGETTLVEKLESAEKATVNALGMNQPDADTVRISSLGSLTECRSQPSSMSQHSVASSCDQVDRVTEGEYPVDSNNVGYCIIINQKNFYMEPNPCLKVGIAGLHSCWFLLCEG
;
A
#
# COMPACT_ATOMS: atom_id res chain seq x y z
N MET A 1 11.27 -5.38 20.59
CA MET A 1 11.28 -5.58 22.07
C MET A 1 12.68 -6.01 22.53
N LEU A 2 13.55 -5.05 22.80
CA LEU A 2 14.75 -5.23 23.63
C LEU A 2 14.85 -4.00 24.54
N HIS A 3 15.05 -4.24 25.83
CA HIS A 3 15.17 -3.22 26.87
C HIS A 3 16.32 -3.67 27.78
N LEU A 4 17.22 -2.75 28.13
CA LEU A 4 17.60 -2.49 29.53
C LEU A 4 18.72 -1.45 29.63
N ASN A 5 18.38 -0.35 30.32
CA ASN A 5 19.22 0.45 31.21
C ASN A 5 20.71 0.65 30.88
N ARG A 6 21.07 1.92 30.64
CA ARG A 6 22.13 2.55 31.44
C ARG A 6 21.85 4.02 31.72
N VAL A 7 21.70 4.34 33.00
CA VAL A 7 21.85 5.71 33.50
C VAL A 7 23.35 6.01 33.53
N ALA A 8 23.72 7.20 33.05
CA ALA A 8 25.04 7.80 33.23
C ALA A 8 24.84 9.30 33.47
N GLU A 9 25.62 9.87 34.38
CA GLU A 9 25.52 11.27 34.76
C GLU A 9 26.08 12.18 33.65
N MET A 10 25.54 13.39 33.51
CA MET A 10 26.07 14.44 32.63
C MET A 10 26.32 15.71 33.44
N ASP A 11 27.58 16.12 33.53
CA ASP A 11 27.96 17.45 34.01
C ASP A 11 27.50 18.53 33.00
N PRO A 12 26.86 19.62 33.46
CA PRO A 12 26.25 20.62 32.57
C PRO A 12 27.15 21.86 32.35
N GLU A 13 28.18 21.78 31.50
CA GLU A 13 28.83 23.00 30.98
C GLU A 13 29.59 22.83 29.64
N VAL A 14 28.86 22.93 28.52
CA VAL A 14 29.41 23.33 27.21
C VAL A 14 28.40 24.25 26.54
N MET A 15 28.77 25.50 26.25
CA MET A 15 27.93 26.39 25.45
C MET A 15 27.85 25.86 24.01
N GLN A 16 26.64 25.69 23.49
CA GLN A 16 26.41 25.34 22.10
C GLN A 16 26.28 26.62 21.26
N ASP A 17 27.11 26.76 20.23
CA ASP A 17 26.77 27.63 19.11
C ASP A 17 25.50 27.08 18.46
N GLU A 18 24.42 27.86 18.43
CA GLU A 18 23.13 27.44 17.87
C GLU A 18 23.19 27.32 16.34
N VAL A 19 23.70 26.19 15.86
CA VAL A 19 23.45 25.71 14.49
C VAL A 19 21.94 25.48 14.37
N PRO A 20 21.23 26.11 13.41
CA PRO A 20 19.79 25.96 13.26
C PRO A 20 19.38 24.49 13.21
N TYR A 21 18.52 24.08 14.15
CA TYR A 21 18.17 22.68 14.32
C TYR A 21 17.50 22.15 13.05
N PRO A 22 17.84 20.95 12.53
CA PRO A 22 17.48 20.51 11.17
C PRO A 22 15.98 20.70 10.85
N PHE A 23 15.13 20.31 11.79
CA PHE A 23 13.67 20.41 11.73
C PHE A 23 13.16 21.84 11.53
N GLN A 24 13.79 22.85 12.12
CA GLN A 24 13.40 24.26 11.95
C GLN A 24 13.63 24.73 10.51
N MET A 25 14.78 24.39 9.93
CA MET A 25 15.07 24.70 8.52
C MET A 25 14.06 24.03 7.57
N VAL A 26 13.64 22.80 7.88
CA VAL A 26 12.67 22.06 7.06
C VAL A 26 11.25 22.63 7.21
N ILE A 27 10.86 23.09 8.40
CA ILE A 27 9.59 23.82 8.58
C ILE A 27 9.59 25.11 7.75
N GLU A 28 10.64 25.92 7.87
CA GLU A 28 10.77 27.19 7.13
C GLU A 28 10.76 26.96 5.61
N GLU A 29 11.45 25.93 5.13
CA GLU A 29 11.48 25.63 3.69
C GLU A 29 10.13 25.11 3.18
N LEU A 30 9.45 24.21 3.90
CA LEU A 30 8.12 23.72 3.50
C LEU A 30 7.09 24.87 3.42
N LEU A 31 7.10 25.77 4.41
CA LEU A 31 6.26 26.98 4.40
C LEU A 31 6.62 27.93 3.23
N SER A 32 7.90 28.02 2.84
CA SER A 32 8.31 28.80 1.66
C SER A 32 7.77 28.23 0.35
N GLN A 33 7.68 26.89 0.24
CA GLN A 33 7.14 26.20 -0.94
C GLN A 33 5.62 26.40 -1.04
N GLU A 34 4.87 26.31 0.07
CA GLU A 34 3.44 26.67 0.12
C GLU A 34 3.19 28.11 -0.32
N SER A 35 4.02 29.07 0.13
CA SER A 35 3.88 30.48 -0.29
C SER A 35 4.04 30.68 -1.81
N SER A 36 4.81 29.81 -2.46
CA SER A 36 5.10 29.87 -3.90
C SER A 36 4.01 29.22 -4.78
N THR A 37 3.24 28.27 -4.24
CA THR A 37 2.16 27.58 -4.97
C THR A 37 0.80 28.28 -4.85
N ASN A 38 0.59 29.10 -3.83
CA ASN A 38 -0.67 29.80 -3.54
C ASN A 38 -1.11 30.88 -4.57
N SER A 39 -0.42 31.03 -5.70
CA SER A 39 -0.78 31.99 -6.77
C SER A 39 -1.75 31.45 -7.84
N LEU A 40 -2.12 30.16 -7.82
CA LEU A 40 -2.81 29.50 -8.95
C LEU A 40 -3.88 28.45 -8.58
N ALA A 41 -4.27 28.34 -7.30
CA ALA A 41 -5.09 27.24 -6.79
C ALA A 41 -6.47 27.62 -6.19
N ASN A 42 -6.94 28.85 -6.38
CA ASN A 42 -8.29 29.28 -5.99
C ASN A 42 -9.18 29.49 -7.23
N ASP A 43 -9.90 28.43 -7.65
CA ASP A 43 -11.22 28.45 -8.34
C ASP A 43 -11.53 27.10 -9.04
N ALA A 44 -11.70 26.00 -8.28
CA ALA A 44 -12.05 24.69 -8.88
C ALA A 44 -12.74 23.64 -7.95
N PHE A 45 -13.57 24.04 -6.97
CA PHE A 45 -14.36 23.08 -6.18
C PHE A 45 -15.84 23.47 -6.04
N GLY A 46 -16.59 23.29 -7.13
CA GLY A 46 -18.05 23.41 -7.17
C GLY A 46 -18.69 22.27 -7.96
N MET A 47 -19.61 21.54 -7.30
CA MET A 47 -20.62 20.63 -7.86
C MET A 47 -20.22 19.67 -9.00
N VAL A 48 -20.01 18.39 -8.64
CA VAL A 48 -20.54 17.27 -9.44
C VAL A 48 -21.22 16.30 -8.46
N ASP A 49 -22.42 15.85 -8.83
CA ASP A 49 -23.31 15.07 -7.96
C ASP A 49 -23.18 13.55 -8.11
N ASN A 50 -23.75 12.86 -7.12
CA ASN A 50 -23.84 11.41 -6.96
C ASN A 50 -24.31 10.62 -8.21
N VAL A 51 -23.47 9.74 -8.78
CA VAL A 51 -23.88 8.44 -9.38
C VAL A 51 -22.76 7.39 -9.30
N LEU A 52 -22.74 6.61 -8.22
CA LEU A 52 -22.32 5.19 -8.08
C LEU A 52 -22.81 4.78 -6.67
N GLY A 53 -23.45 3.65 -6.40
CA GLY A 53 -23.51 2.38 -7.12
C GLY A 53 -23.36 1.29 -6.05
N GLU A 54 -24.46 0.87 -5.41
CA GLU A 54 -24.41 0.06 -4.19
C GLU A 54 -23.86 -1.36 -4.44
N GLY A 55 -22.58 -1.56 -4.09
CA GLY A 55 -21.88 -2.84 -4.19
C GLY A 55 -20.87 -3.07 -3.07
N SER A 56 -21.09 -2.47 -1.89
CA SER A 56 -20.16 -2.55 -0.77
C SER A 56 -20.25 -3.89 -0.04
N VAL A 57 -19.15 -4.65 -0.03
CA VAL A 57 -19.01 -5.88 0.79
C VAL A 57 -18.72 -5.49 2.25
N ALA A 58 -19.70 -4.85 2.88
CA ALA A 58 -19.63 -4.36 4.24
C ALA A 58 -19.94 -5.49 5.26
N PHE A 59 -18.91 -6.14 5.77
CA PHE A 59 -19.06 -7.03 6.93
C PHE A 59 -19.35 -6.21 8.20
N PRO A 60 -20.46 -6.46 8.92
CA PRO A 60 -20.83 -5.67 10.08
C PRO A 60 -19.87 -5.91 11.24
N ARG A 61 -19.15 -4.86 11.65
CA ARG A 61 -18.37 -4.81 12.89
C ARG A 61 -19.10 -3.93 13.90
N GLN A 62 -18.86 -4.18 15.19
CA GLN A 62 -19.41 -3.36 16.26
C GLN A 62 -18.82 -1.95 16.16
N ASN A 63 -19.69 -0.91 16.18
CA ASN A 63 -19.36 0.46 15.79
C ASN A 63 -18.05 1.00 16.42
N LEU A 64 -16.99 1.08 15.63
CA LEU A 64 -15.73 1.74 16.00
C LEU A 64 -15.93 3.26 15.96
N THR A 65 -16.42 3.84 17.07
CA THR A 65 -16.60 5.29 17.14
C THR A 65 -15.23 5.98 17.06
N LYS A 66 -15.15 7.07 16.28
CA LYS A 66 -13.90 7.83 16.09
C LYS A 66 -13.28 8.25 17.41
N ASP A 67 -14.09 8.63 18.40
CA ASP A 67 -13.61 9.07 19.71
C ASP A 67 -13.05 7.91 20.54
N THR A 68 -13.62 6.71 20.45
CA THR A 68 -13.04 5.48 21.04
C THR A 68 -11.68 5.15 20.41
N VAL A 69 -11.58 5.25 19.08
CA VAL A 69 -10.32 4.98 18.36
C VAL A 69 -9.25 6.00 18.75
N ILE A 70 -9.59 7.29 18.75
CA ILE A 70 -8.69 8.38 19.16
C ILE A 70 -8.14 8.15 20.57
N ALA A 71 -9.03 7.91 21.53
CA ALA A 71 -8.65 7.70 22.93
C ALA A 71 -7.73 6.49 23.14
N GLU A 72 -7.76 5.50 22.24
CA GLU A 72 -6.83 4.36 22.29
C GLU A 72 -5.48 4.66 21.61
N LEU A 73 -5.47 5.38 20.48
CA LEU A 73 -4.24 5.79 19.81
C LEU A 73 -3.44 6.85 20.59
N ASP A 74 -4.09 7.63 21.46
CA ASP A 74 -3.40 8.55 22.37
C ASP A 74 -2.42 7.82 23.31
N ASN A 75 -2.65 6.55 23.63
CA ASN A 75 -1.78 5.74 24.49
C ASN A 75 -0.53 5.19 23.79
N LEU A 76 -0.41 5.33 22.46
CA LEU A 76 0.72 4.79 21.70
C LEU A 76 2.05 5.48 22.04
N GLU A 77 3.15 4.75 21.95
CA GLU A 77 4.50 5.29 22.08
C GLU A 77 4.86 6.18 20.87
N TYR A 78 5.83 7.08 21.02
CA TYR A 78 6.08 8.13 20.02
C TYR A 78 6.50 7.57 18.65
N TYR A 79 7.34 6.52 18.63
CA TYR A 79 7.72 5.85 17.39
C TYR A 79 6.52 5.15 16.72
N GLU A 80 5.61 4.54 17.47
CA GLU A 80 4.39 3.93 16.91
C GLU A 80 3.49 4.98 16.24
N LYS A 81 3.41 6.18 16.83
CA LYS A 81 2.71 7.33 16.23
C LYS A 81 3.39 7.81 14.94
N ILE A 82 4.72 7.73 14.84
CA ILE A 82 5.48 8.01 13.60
C ILE A 82 5.19 6.94 12.53
N SER A 83 5.28 5.65 12.87
CA SER A 83 5.03 4.55 11.93
C SER A 83 3.59 4.54 11.42
N LEU A 84 2.60 4.78 12.29
CA LEU A 84 1.20 4.97 11.85
C LEU A 84 1.03 6.23 11.00
N ALA A 85 1.65 7.36 11.37
CA ALA A 85 1.60 8.58 10.54
C ALA A 85 2.12 8.32 9.12
N PHE A 86 3.23 7.59 8.99
CA PHE A 86 3.80 7.19 7.70
C PHE A 86 2.89 6.26 6.89
N LEU A 87 2.21 5.29 7.51
CA LEU A 87 1.33 4.34 6.82
C LEU A 87 -0.05 4.91 6.45
N LEU A 88 -0.55 5.91 7.19
CA LEU A 88 -1.92 6.41 7.08
C LEU A 88 -2.09 7.67 6.21
N TYR A 89 -1.14 8.62 6.28
CA TYR A 89 -1.25 9.90 5.58
C TYR A 89 -0.71 9.84 4.15
N ASP A 90 -1.58 10.02 3.15
CA ASP A 90 -1.19 9.95 1.74
C ASP A 90 -0.39 11.17 1.26
N ASP A 91 -0.64 12.37 1.81
CA ASP A 91 0.15 13.58 1.55
C ASP A 91 1.45 13.55 2.37
N VAL A 92 2.58 13.53 1.66
CA VAL A 92 3.94 13.50 2.22
C VAL A 92 4.33 14.80 2.91
N ASN A 93 4.06 15.94 2.28
CA ASN A 93 4.51 17.25 2.77
C ASN A 93 3.73 17.67 4.00
N TYR A 94 2.42 17.43 3.99
CA TYR A 94 1.55 17.65 5.13
C TYR A 94 2.01 16.84 6.35
N ILE A 95 2.21 15.52 6.23
CA ILE A 95 2.59 14.72 7.39
C ILE A 95 4.03 14.97 7.84
N LEU A 96 4.96 15.24 6.91
CA LEU A 96 6.31 15.67 7.23
C LEU A 96 6.30 16.95 8.05
N GLN A 97 5.59 18.00 7.61
CA GLN A 97 5.46 19.26 8.36
C GLN A 97 4.95 19.04 9.79
N ARG A 98 3.91 18.20 9.95
CA ARG A 98 3.35 17.88 11.27
C ARG A 98 4.30 17.07 12.16
N LEU A 99 5.09 16.17 11.58
CA LEU A 99 6.16 15.44 12.27
C LEU A 99 7.29 16.38 12.70
N MET A 100 7.69 17.35 11.86
CA MET A 100 8.68 18.36 12.26
C MET A 100 8.18 19.21 13.45
N ILE A 101 6.92 19.64 13.42
CA ILE A 101 6.31 20.41 14.52
C ILE A 101 6.20 19.57 15.80
N ALA A 102 5.85 18.30 15.69
CA ALA A 102 5.81 17.37 16.83
C ALA A 102 7.21 17.18 17.46
N GLU A 103 8.22 16.95 16.64
CA GLU A 103 9.58 16.70 17.10
C GLU A 103 10.25 17.94 17.71
N SER A 104 10.07 19.12 17.10
CA SER A 104 10.50 20.39 17.70
C SER A 104 9.82 20.64 19.06
N ALA A 105 8.53 20.32 19.21
CA ALA A 105 7.83 20.44 20.48
C ALA A 105 8.30 19.40 21.52
N ARG A 106 8.65 18.18 21.10
CA ARG A 106 9.25 17.14 21.95
C ARG A 106 10.60 17.58 22.51
N LEU A 107 11.45 18.13 21.66
CA LEU A 107 12.81 18.55 22.01
C LEU A 107 12.84 19.86 22.83
N ALA A 108 11.90 20.77 22.59
CA ALA A 108 11.69 21.94 23.44
C ALA A 108 11.08 21.62 24.82
N GLY A 109 10.87 20.34 25.15
CA GLY A 109 10.30 19.91 26.43
C GLY A 109 8.83 20.29 26.63
N SER A 110 8.07 20.49 25.55
CA SER A 110 6.67 20.92 25.64
C SER A 110 5.81 19.88 26.38
N LEU A 111 5.09 20.34 27.41
CA LEU A 111 4.07 19.54 28.10
C LEU A 111 2.87 19.19 27.20
N ILE A 112 2.70 19.92 26.09
CA ILE A 112 1.67 19.66 25.07
C ILE A 112 2.38 19.15 23.81
N GLN A 113 2.24 17.86 23.55
CA GLN A 113 2.75 17.23 22.33
C GLN A 113 1.70 17.32 21.20
N PRO A 114 2.08 17.73 19.98
CA PRO A 114 1.15 17.82 18.85
C PRO A 114 0.48 16.48 18.48
N ASP A 115 -0.85 16.48 18.46
CA ASP A 115 -1.72 15.34 18.14
C ASP A 115 -1.57 14.89 16.67
N LEU A 116 -0.73 13.87 16.44
CA LEU A 116 -0.43 13.38 15.09
C LEU A 116 -1.60 12.65 14.43
N LEU A 117 -2.42 11.89 15.17
CA LEU A 117 -3.32 10.88 14.57
C LEU A 117 -4.81 11.25 14.59
N SER A 118 -5.30 11.99 15.58
CA SER A 118 -6.73 12.34 15.63
C SER A 118 -7.20 13.25 14.49
N PRO A 119 -6.39 14.20 13.96
CA PRO A 119 -6.76 14.99 12.80
C PRO A 119 -6.94 14.13 11.55
N TRP A 120 -6.15 13.05 11.40
CA TRP A 120 -6.37 12.06 10.34
C TRP A 120 -7.75 11.42 10.50
N ILE A 121 -8.04 10.82 11.66
CA ILE A 121 -9.33 10.16 11.92
C ILE A 121 -10.51 11.11 11.71
N ARG A 122 -10.42 12.35 12.19
CA ARG A 122 -11.49 13.35 12.10
C ARG A 122 -11.81 13.73 10.65
N THR A 123 -10.83 13.81 9.74
CA THR A 123 -11.07 14.20 8.33
C THR A 123 -11.68 13.09 7.45
N GLN A 124 -11.55 11.81 7.83
CA GLN A 124 -12.07 10.69 7.04
C GLN A 124 -13.61 10.74 6.91
N ARG A 125 -14.16 10.36 5.75
CA ARG A 125 -15.61 10.43 5.47
C ARG A 125 -16.25 9.10 5.03
N ASP A 126 -15.43 8.12 4.66
CA ASP A 126 -15.86 6.77 4.28
C ASP A 126 -15.85 5.80 5.48
N GLY A 127 -16.04 4.50 5.21
CA GLY A 127 -15.76 3.40 6.15
C GLY A 127 -14.50 2.58 5.78
N LEU A 128 -13.67 3.08 4.87
CA LEU A 128 -12.43 2.44 4.42
C LEU A 128 -11.27 2.77 5.35
N TRP A 129 -11.26 3.97 5.95
CA TRP A 129 -10.24 4.40 6.92
C TRP A 129 -10.10 3.45 8.12
N GLU A 130 -11.21 2.86 8.61
CA GLU A 130 -11.17 1.86 9.68
C GLU A 130 -10.29 0.68 9.26
N ASN A 131 -10.46 0.20 8.03
CA ASN A 131 -9.68 -0.92 7.50
C ASN A 131 -8.23 -0.53 7.21
N LYS A 132 -7.96 0.70 6.74
CA LYS A 132 -6.59 1.25 6.60
C LYS A 132 -5.87 1.34 7.94
N LEU A 133 -6.57 1.75 9.01
CA LEU A 133 -6.04 1.79 10.37
C LEU A 133 -5.78 0.40 10.94
N LEU A 134 -6.72 -0.53 10.80
CA LEU A 134 -6.55 -1.90 11.29
C LEU A 134 -5.43 -2.64 10.55
N GLU A 135 -5.26 -2.39 9.24
CA GLU A 135 -4.10 -2.88 8.47
C GLU A 135 -2.79 -2.25 8.96
N ALA A 136 -2.73 -0.93 9.14
CA ALA A 136 -1.54 -0.25 9.66
C ALA A 136 -1.13 -0.74 11.05
N LEU A 137 -2.09 -0.93 11.96
CA LEU A 137 -1.87 -1.53 13.29
C LEU A 137 -1.35 -2.98 13.21
N CYS A 138 -1.80 -3.76 12.21
CA CYS A 138 -1.25 -5.10 11.95
C CYS A 138 0.18 -5.04 11.41
N ILE A 139 0.49 -4.07 10.54
CA ILE A 139 1.83 -3.85 9.96
C ILE A 139 2.83 -3.50 11.06
N ILE A 140 2.52 -2.52 11.93
CA ILE A 140 3.37 -2.19 13.10
C ILE A 140 3.28 -3.23 14.25
N GLN A 141 2.52 -4.31 14.05
CA GLN A 141 2.35 -5.41 14.98
C GLN A 141 1.79 -5.02 16.37
N ASN A 142 1.12 -3.87 16.51
CA ASN A 142 0.44 -3.48 17.75
C ASN A 142 -0.92 -4.19 17.87
N TYR A 143 -0.84 -5.47 18.23
CA TYR A 143 -2.01 -6.32 18.51
C TYR A 143 -2.70 -5.96 19.83
N GLN A 144 -2.11 -5.12 20.69
CA GLN A 144 -2.72 -4.68 21.95
C GLN A 144 -3.85 -3.70 21.67
N ILE A 145 -3.59 -2.63 20.92
CA ILE A 145 -4.62 -1.67 20.49
C ILE A 145 -5.68 -2.38 19.64
N LEU A 146 -5.32 -3.28 18.73
CA LEU A 146 -6.29 -4.08 17.98
C LEU A 146 -7.27 -4.86 18.89
N GLN A 147 -6.77 -5.48 19.96
CA GLN A 147 -7.62 -6.19 20.93
C GLN A 147 -8.53 -5.24 21.73
N LYS A 148 -8.04 -4.05 22.12
CA LYS A 148 -8.87 -3.02 22.77
C LYS A 148 -9.98 -2.49 21.85
N LEU A 149 -9.68 -2.35 20.55
CA LEU A 149 -10.63 -2.05 19.48
C LEU A 149 -11.53 -3.25 19.11
N GLY A 150 -11.63 -4.27 19.96
CA GLY A 150 -12.50 -5.44 19.78
C GLY A 150 -12.13 -6.39 18.64
N CYS A 151 -10.98 -6.20 17.99
CA CYS A 151 -10.58 -6.97 16.81
C CYS A 151 -9.79 -8.23 17.21
N ASN A 152 -10.07 -9.35 16.53
CA ASN A 152 -9.31 -10.59 16.71
C ASN A 152 -7.99 -10.50 15.94
N ALA A 153 -6.86 -10.50 16.68
CA ALA A 153 -5.54 -10.33 16.09
C ALA A 153 -5.17 -11.40 15.06
N GLU A 154 -5.57 -12.67 15.23
CA GLU A 154 -5.27 -13.73 14.25
C GLU A 154 -6.15 -13.62 13.00
N SER A 155 -7.40 -13.18 13.14
CA SER A 155 -8.28 -12.85 12.01
C SER A 155 -7.73 -11.69 11.18
N GLU A 156 -7.31 -10.59 11.82
CA GLU A 156 -6.78 -9.45 11.07
C GLU A 156 -5.39 -9.75 10.47
N LYS A 157 -4.54 -10.56 11.12
CA LYS A 157 -3.30 -11.07 10.52
C LYS A 157 -3.55 -11.90 9.26
N SER A 158 -4.52 -12.81 9.28
CA SER A 158 -4.83 -13.65 8.11
C SER A 158 -5.48 -12.85 6.98
N ARG A 159 -6.20 -11.78 7.31
CA ARG A 159 -6.84 -10.84 6.38
C ARG A 159 -5.86 -9.88 5.70
N PHE A 160 -4.98 -9.23 6.45
CA PHE A 160 -4.11 -8.16 5.96
C PHE A 160 -2.68 -8.59 5.61
N LEU A 161 -2.33 -9.85 5.90
CA LEU A 161 -1.01 -10.44 5.65
C LEU A 161 0.15 -9.47 6.00
N PRO A 162 0.23 -8.96 7.24
CA PRO A 162 1.04 -7.78 7.57
C PRO A 162 2.54 -7.95 7.27
N ARG A 163 3.04 -9.19 7.20
CA ARG A 163 4.45 -9.53 6.92
C ARG A 163 4.77 -9.74 5.43
N SER A 164 3.77 -9.68 4.53
CA SER A 164 3.94 -9.69 3.08
C SER A 164 3.95 -8.25 2.56
N PRO A 165 5.12 -7.63 2.28
CA PRO A 165 5.19 -6.28 1.72
C PRO A 165 4.56 -6.17 0.32
N GLU A 166 4.51 -7.27 -0.42
CA GLU A 166 3.92 -7.39 -1.75
C GLU A 166 2.38 -7.48 -1.79
N SER A 167 1.72 -7.54 -0.63
CA SER A 167 0.25 -7.67 -0.52
C SER A 167 -0.29 -6.67 0.48
N SER A 168 -1.16 -5.76 0.06
CA SER A 168 -1.88 -4.84 0.95
C SER A 168 -3.28 -4.56 0.39
N LEU A 169 -4.22 -4.15 1.25
CA LEU A 169 -5.63 -3.98 0.87
C LEU A 169 -6.15 -2.53 0.94
N PHE A 170 -5.61 -1.72 1.85
CA PHE A 170 -6.04 -0.35 2.14
C PHE A 170 -4.84 0.60 2.38
N VAL A 171 -3.72 0.08 2.87
CA VAL A 171 -2.43 0.79 2.98
C VAL A 171 -1.68 0.72 1.64
N ASN A 172 -0.96 1.78 1.26
CA ASN A 172 -0.14 1.79 0.04
C ASN A 172 1.00 0.75 0.15
N CYS A 173 1.08 -0.17 -0.82
CA CYS A 173 2.02 -1.29 -0.82
C CYS A 173 3.50 -0.86 -0.74
N MET A 174 3.87 0.24 -1.38
CA MET A 174 5.26 0.74 -1.32
C MET A 174 5.59 1.30 0.07
N ARG A 175 4.66 1.98 0.75
CA ARG A 175 4.84 2.41 2.15
C ARG A 175 4.95 1.21 3.09
N LYS A 176 4.10 0.18 2.95
CA LYS A 176 4.24 -1.09 3.69
C LYS A 176 5.61 -1.74 3.44
N ALA A 177 6.06 -1.80 2.18
CA ALA A 177 7.34 -2.39 1.82
C ALA A 177 8.54 -1.62 2.38
N LEU A 178 8.50 -0.29 2.36
CA LEU A 178 9.55 0.56 2.91
C LEU A 178 9.59 0.50 4.45
N TYR A 179 8.44 0.42 5.14
CA TYR A 179 8.40 0.14 6.58
C TYR A 179 9.09 -1.20 6.91
N HIS A 180 8.84 -2.26 6.12
CA HIS A 180 9.55 -3.54 6.27
C HIS A 180 11.05 -3.46 5.96
N VAL A 181 11.52 -2.49 5.17
CA VAL A 181 12.95 -2.23 4.99
C VAL A 181 13.54 -1.60 6.25
N CYS A 182 12.85 -0.65 6.88
CA CYS A 182 13.26 -0.07 8.15
C CYS A 182 13.39 -1.14 9.25
N GLU A 183 12.35 -1.95 9.45
CA GLU A 183 12.30 -3.04 10.44
C GLU A 183 13.31 -4.18 10.16
N SER A 184 13.80 -4.32 8.93
CA SER A 184 14.76 -5.37 8.56
C SER A 184 16.23 -4.97 8.75
N LEU A 185 16.52 -3.67 8.94
CA LEU A 185 17.88 -3.16 9.10
C LEU A 185 18.21 -2.92 10.57
N ASP A 186 19.42 -3.29 10.99
CA ASP A 186 19.92 -2.95 12.32
C ASP A 186 20.44 -1.49 12.39
N SER A 187 20.87 -1.06 13.57
CA SER A 187 21.34 0.31 13.79
C SER A 187 22.56 0.69 12.94
N ASP A 188 23.42 -0.25 12.55
CA ASP A 188 24.53 0.04 11.61
C ASP A 188 23.98 0.08 10.18
N GLY A 189 23.12 -0.86 9.80
CA GLY A 189 22.42 -0.88 8.51
C GLY A 189 21.69 0.43 8.20
N LEU A 190 20.94 0.97 9.16
CA LEU A 190 20.22 2.25 9.04
C LEU A 190 21.20 3.44 8.90
N LYS A 191 22.25 3.50 9.72
CA LYS A 191 23.30 4.55 9.64
C LYS A 191 24.10 4.49 8.33
N LYS A 192 24.41 3.27 7.87
CA LYS A 192 25.08 2.96 6.60
C LYS A 192 24.20 3.38 5.41
N LEU A 193 22.90 3.11 5.45
CA LEU A 193 21.92 3.55 4.45
C LEU A 193 21.82 5.08 4.38
N LEU A 194 21.64 5.74 5.53
CA LEU A 194 21.59 7.21 5.63
C LEU A 194 22.83 7.88 5.03
N ARG A 195 24.03 7.32 5.28
CA ARG A 195 25.28 7.80 4.69
C ARG A 195 25.31 7.63 3.16
N TYR A 196 24.91 6.47 2.63
CA TYR A 196 24.90 6.23 1.18
C TYR A 196 23.89 7.14 0.46
N VAL A 197 22.69 7.31 1.02
CA VAL A 197 21.66 8.19 0.45
C VAL A 197 22.09 9.67 0.49
N LYS A 198 22.74 10.13 1.57
CA LYS A 198 23.36 11.46 1.64
C LYS A 198 24.38 11.70 0.52
N GLU A 199 25.29 10.75 0.29
CA GLU A 199 26.33 10.89 -0.73
C GLU A 199 25.77 10.86 -2.16
N ASP A 200 24.84 9.94 -2.46
CA ASP A 200 24.17 9.88 -3.76
C ASP A 200 23.31 11.13 -4.02
N TYR A 201 22.60 11.64 -3.01
CA TYR A 201 21.84 12.90 -3.12
C TYR A 201 22.77 14.10 -3.37
N ARG A 202 23.90 14.19 -2.66
CA ARG A 202 24.90 15.26 -2.84
C ARG A 202 25.46 15.27 -4.27
N LEU A 203 25.69 14.11 -4.87
CA LEU A 203 26.10 13.97 -6.27
C LEU A 203 24.95 14.33 -7.24
N PHE A 204 23.74 13.85 -6.97
CA PHE A 204 22.53 14.09 -7.79
C PHE A 204 22.17 15.58 -7.86
N GLN A 205 22.14 16.27 -6.71
CA GLN A 205 21.77 17.68 -6.59
C GLN A 205 22.97 18.63 -6.61
N LYS A 206 24.09 18.23 -7.23
CA LYS A 206 25.26 19.09 -7.52
C LYS A 206 25.85 19.81 -6.30
N GLY A 207 25.86 19.16 -5.14
CA GLY A 207 26.46 19.67 -3.91
C GLY A 207 25.46 20.13 -2.83
N VAL A 208 24.15 20.13 -3.08
CA VAL A 208 23.16 20.34 -2.00
C VAL A 208 23.22 19.17 -1.02
N GLU A 209 23.43 19.45 0.27
CA GLU A 209 23.44 18.41 1.30
C GLU A 209 22.03 18.00 1.71
N LEU A 210 21.81 16.68 1.84
CA LEU A 210 20.60 16.13 2.41
C LEU A 210 20.74 16.10 3.94
N GLN A 211 19.81 16.71 4.67
CA GLN A 211 19.71 16.52 6.11
C GLN A 211 19.39 15.04 6.46
N SER A 212 19.64 14.65 7.70
CA SER A 212 19.13 13.40 8.27
C SER A 212 18.55 13.67 9.64
N PHE A 213 17.50 12.92 9.95
CA PHE A 213 16.95 12.80 11.29
C PHE A 213 17.52 11.55 11.97
N ASP A 214 17.04 11.22 13.17
CA ASP A 214 17.49 10.04 13.89
C ASP A 214 17.30 8.76 13.05
N PRO A 215 18.30 7.86 12.98
CA PRO A 215 18.13 6.52 12.38
C PRO A 215 16.97 5.71 12.98
N GLU A 216 16.60 5.94 14.24
CA GLU A 216 15.45 5.27 14.90
C GLU A 216 14.09 5.79 14.39
N TYR A 217 14.06 6.93 13.69
CA TYR A 217 12.87 7.49 13.04
C TYR A 217 13.02 7.45 11.51
N MET A 218 13.27 6.26 10.99
CA MET A 218 13.62 6.06 9.58
C MET A 218 12.49 6.46 8.61
N GLU A 219 11.23 6.36 9.02
CA GLU A 219 10.07 6.83 8.25
C GLU A 219 10.05 8.35 8.04
N VAL A 220 10.56 9.13 9.02
CA VAL A 220 10.72 10.58 8.87
C VAL A 220 11.78 10.91 7.82
N ASN A 221 12.87 10.12 7.79
CA ASN A 221 13.87 10.20 6.74
C ASN A 221 13.27 9.82 5.36
N LEU A 222 12.47 8.75 5.26
CA LEU A 222 11.79 8.36 4.01
C LEU A 222 10.83 9.45 3.49
N LEU A 223 10.01 10.05 4.36
CA LEU A 223 9.12 11.15 4.01
C LEU A 223 9.89 12.35 3.48
N TYR A 224 10.99 12.71 4.14
CA TYR A 224 11.88 13.78 3.71
C TYR A 224 12.56 13.48 2.37
N TRP A 225 13.04 12.25 2.16
CA TRP A 225 13.59 11.86 0.86
C TRP A 225 12.54 11.94 -0.26
N SER A 226 11.27 11.72 0.05
CA SER A 226 10.17 11.89 -0.89
C SER A 226 9.81 13.34 -1.15
N SER A 227 9.82 14.24 -0.16
CA SER A 227 9.62 15.69 -0.39
C SER A 227 10.80 16.33 -1.13
N ARG A 228 11.99 15.73 -1.05
CA ARG A 228 13.19 16.10 -1.81
C ARG A 228 13.30 15.47 -3.20
N GLY A 229 12.33 14.64 -3.61
CA GLY A 229 12.35 13.95 -4.91
C GLY A 229 13.53 12.99 -5.10
N TYR A 230 14.10 12.46 -4.01
CA TYR A 230 15.11 11.40 -4.06
C TYR A 230 14.47 10.02 -4.25
N ILE A 231 13.26 9.86 -3.70
CA ILE A 231 12.30 8.79 -4.01
C ILE A 231 10.93 9.43 -4.27
N SER A 232 9.99 8.63 -4.74
CA SER A 232 8.55 8.94 -4.73
C SER A 232 7.80 7.74 -4.15
N LEU A 233 6.94 8.01 -3.15
CA LEU A 233 6.04 7.01 -2.55
C LEU A 233 4.79 6.74 -3.40
N GLY A 234 4.62 7.49 -4.50
CA GLY A 234 3.42 7.50 -5.33
C GLY A 234 2.18 8.07 -4.62
N ASP A 235 1.05 8.05 -5.32
CA ASP A 235 -0.25 8.41 -4.75
C ASP A 235 -0.87 7.25 -3.92
N LYS A 236 -2.13 7.44 -3.47
CA LYS A 236 -2.87 6.45 -2.68
C LYS A 236 -3.03 5.08 -3.38
N ASP A 237 -3.06 5.08 -4.72
CA ASP A 237 -3.16 3.87 -5.56
C ASP A 237 -1.76 3.43 -6.06
N GLY A 238 -0.70 4.09 -5.58
CA GLY A 238 0.70 3.82 -5.88
C GLY A 238 1.17 4.21 -7.29
N ARG A 239 0.41 5.05 -8.02
CA ARG A 239 0.90 5.62 -9.28
C ARG A 239 2.06 6.58 -9.00
N GLY A 240 3.07 6.56 -9.87
CA GLY A 240 4.22 7.46 -9.77
C GLY A 240 5.23 7.10 -8.66
N VAL A 241 5.21 5.88 -8.14
CA VAL A 241 6.29 5.34 -7.30
C VAL A 241 7.62 5.36 -8.06
N ASP A 242 8.68 5.86 -7.43
CA ASP A 242 10.08 5.65 -7.85
C ASP A 242 10.95 5.42 -6.61
N VAL A 243 11.54 4.24 -6.52
CA VAL A 243 12.53 3.88 -5.49
C VAL A 243 13.84 3.39 -6.10
N HIS A 244 14.13 3.70 -7.37
CA HIS A 244 15.31 3.22 -8.10
C HIS A 244 16.64 3.59 -7.42
N ARG A 245 16.76 4.84 -6.94
CA ARG A 245 17.94 5.31 -6.20
C ARG A 245 18.14 4.54 -4.89
N LEU A 246 17.08 4.41 -4.11
CA LEU A 246 17.09 3.67 -2.84
C LEU A 246 17.42 2.18 -3.05
N LYS A 247 16.83 1.52 -4.06
CA LYS A 247 17.19 0.16 -4.47
C LYS A 247 18.68 0.04 -4.83
N THR A 248 19.28 1.08 -5.41
CA THR A 248 20.71 1.10 -5.77
C THR A 248 21.61 1.21 -4.52
N GLN A 249 21.23 2.00 -3.52
CA GLN A 249 21.96 2.07 -2.25
C GLN A 249 21.84 0.77 -1.45
N LEU A 250 20.66 0.14 -1.42
CA LEU A 250 20.46 -1.17 -0.81
C LEU A 250 21.28 -2.28 -1.52
N LYS A 251 21.32 -2.31 -2.87
CA LYS A 251 22.24 -3.19 -3.63
C LYS A 251 23.71 -2.94 -3.26
N THR A 252 24.10 -1.69 -3.04
CA THR A 252 25.47 -1.29 -2.62
C THR A 252 25.79 -1.70 -1.18
N MET A 253 24.79 -1.78 -0.30
CA MET A 253 24.95 -2.27 1.07
C MET A 253 25.13 -3.80 1.16
N GLY A 254 24.63 -4.54 0.16
CA GLY A 254 24.53 -6.00 0.14
C GLY A 254 23.09 -6.54 0.28
N GLU A 255 22.10 -5.66 0.44
CA GLU A 255 20.72 -5.99 0.85
C GLU A 255 19.82 -6.47 -0.29
N THR A 256 20.28 -7.47 -1.05
CA THR A 256 19.57 -7.97 -2.25
C THR A 256 18.15 -8.44 -1.94
N THR A 257 17.95 -9.14 -0.81
CA THR A 257 16.62 -9.67 -0.42
C THR A 257 15.61 -8.58 -0.07
N LEU A 258 16.07 -7.43 0.45
CA LEU A 258 15.21 -6.26 0.68
C LEU A 258 14.82 -5.58 -0.62
N VAL A 259 15.72 -5.59 -1.61
CA VAL A 259 15.43 -5.06 -2.94
C VAL A 259 14.49 -5.96 -3.73
N GLU A 260 14.61 -7.28 -3.62
CA GLU A 260 13.66 -8.24 -4.21
C GLU A 260 12.24 -8.03 -3.65
N LYS A 261 12.09 -7.75 -2.35
CA LYS A 261 10.81 -7.35 -1.73
C LYS A 261 10.28 -6.03 -2.29
N LEU A 262 11.10 -4.99 -2.37
CA LEU A 262 10.70 -3.69 -2.95
C LEU A 262 10.28 -3.81 -4.42
N GLU A 263 11.09 -4.50 -5.24
CA GLU A 263 10.78 -4.76 -6.66
C GLU A 263 9.53 -5.66 -6.84
N SER A 264 9.12 -6.40 -5.80
CA SER A 264 7.86 -7.19 -5.81
C SER A 264 6.65 -6.33 -5.43
N ALA A 265 6.76 -5.47 -4.42
CA ALA A 265 5.70 -4.53 -4.03
C ALA A 265 5.42 -3.48 -5.12
N GLU A 266 6.47 -3.00 -5.80
CA GLU A 266 6.39 -2.13 -6.98
C GLU A 266 5.59 -2.79 -8.13
N LYS A 267 5.85 -4.07 -8.43
CA LYS A 267 5.09 -4.85 -9.43
C LYS A 267 3.64 -5.11 -8.99
N ALA A 268 3.41 -5.45 -7.72
CA ALA A 268 2.06 -5.64 -7.19
C ALA A 268 1.20 -4.36 -7.33
N THR A 269 1.82 -3.20 -7.07
CA THR A 269 1.21 -1.88 -7.25
C THR A 269 0.79 -1.63 -8.71
N VAL A 270 1.69 -1.90 -9.67
CA VAL A 270 1.37 -1.77 -11.12
C VAL A 270 0.26 -2.73 -11.54
N ASN A 271 0.29 -3.98 -11.09
CA ASN A 271 -0.71 -4.98 -11.46
C ASN A 271 -2.12 -4.64 -10.94
N ALA A 272 -2.24 -4.07 -9.73
CA ALA A 272 -3.52 -3.62 -9.17
C ALA A 272 -4.19 -2.50 -10.00
N LEU A 273 -3.37 -1.63 -10.61
CA LEU A 273 -3.85 -0.58 -11.51
C LEU A 273 -4.34 -1.15 -12.86
N GLY A 274 -3.65 -2.17 -13.39
CA GLY A 274 -3.98 -2.80 -14.67
C GLY A 274 -5.33 -3.50 -14.73
N MET A 275 -5.89 -3.93 -13.58
CA MET A 275 -7.20 -4.60 -13.53
C MET A 275 -8.40 -3.64 -13.48
N ASN A 276 -8.17 -2.32 -13.57
CA ASN A 276 -9.20 -1.28 -13.43
C ASN A 276 -9.48 -0.48 -14.71
N GLN A 277 -8.94 -0.89 -15.87
CA GLN A 277 -9.31 -0.30 -17.16
C GLN A 277 -10.35 -1.18 -17.88
N PRO A 278 -11.54 -0.65 -18.23
CA PRO A 278 -12.36 -1.27 -19.27
C PRO A 278 -11.74 -0.97 -20.64
N ASP A 279 -11.52 -2.00 -21.46
CA ASP A 279 -10.89 -1.89 -22.79
C ASP A 279 -11.77 -1.13 -23.80
N ALA A 280 -11.65 0.20 -23.78
CA ALA A 280 -12.41 1.12 -24.63
C ALA A 280 -11.79 1.29 -26.04
N ASP A 281 -11.19 0.24 -26.61
CA ASP A 281 -10.55 0.29 -27.94
C ASP A 281 -10.91 -0.91 -28.85
N THR A 282 -12.21 -1.10 -29.06
CA THR A 282 -12.72 -1.83 -30.23
C THR A 282 -13.89 -1.07 -30.86
N VAL A 283 -13.55 -0.08 -31.68
CA VAL A 283 -14.13 0.24 -33.01
C VAL A 283 -13.54 1.58 -33.50
N ARG A 284 -12.61 1.53 -34.47
CA ARG A 284 -12.39 2.64 -35.44
C ARG A 284 -11.62 2.22 -36.71
N ILE A 285 -12.28 1.36 -37.49
CA ILE A 285 -12.33 1.39 -38.96
C ILE A 285 -10.98 1.56 -39.70
N SER A 286 -10.37 0.44 -40.07
CA SER A 286 -9.36 0.37 -41.13
C SER A 286 -9.91 0.94 -42.45
N SER A 287 -9.39 2.07 -42.91
CA SER A 287 -9.80 2.70 -44.19
C SER A 287 -8.66 2.73 -45.21
N LEU A 288 -8.44 1.61 -45.92
CA LEU A 288 -7.73 1.65 -47.21
C LEU A 288 -8.09 0.47 -48.13
N GLY A 289 -8.80 0.80 -49.22
CA GLY A 289 -8.77 0.15 -50.54
C GLY A 289 -8.94 -1.37 -50.66
N SER A 290 -10.12 -1.79 -51.15
CA SER A 290 -10.17 -2.63 -52.36
C SER A 290 -11.49 -2.43 -53.12
N LEU A 291 -11.48 -2.76 -54.42
CA LEU A 291 -12.64 -2.73 -55.34
C LEU A 291 -12.98 -4.15 -55.78
N THR A 292 -14.21 -4.34 -56.32
CA THR A 292 -14.64 -5.48 -57.17
C THR A 292 -14.61 -6.90 -56.55
N GLU A 293 -15.46 -7.87 -56.92
CA GLU A 293 -16.81 -7.88 -57.53
C GLU A 293 -17.41 -9.31 -57.37
N CYS A 294 -18.73 -9.47 -57.60
CA CYS A 294 -19.45 -10.75 -57.75
C CYS A 294 -19.53 -11.73 -56.55
N ARG A 295 -20.37 -12.79 -56.53
CA ARG A 295 -21.83 -12.99 -56.83
C ARG A 295 -22.16 -14.50 -56.71
N SER A 296 -23.18 -14.89 -55.91
CA SER A 296 -23.83 -16.24 -55.79
C SER A 296 -22.94 -17.47 -55.45
N GLN A 297 -23.13 -18.21 -54.35
CA GLN A 297 -24.16 -19.26 -54.06
C GLN A 297 -24.33 -20.38 -55.13
N PRO A 298 -24.75 -21.63 -54.77
CA PRO A 298 -24.75 -22.34 -53.46
C PRO A 298 -24.43 -23.88 -53.54
N SER A 299 -24.71 -24.63 -52.45
CA SER A 299 -25.01 -26.10 -52.38
C SER A 299 -23.84 -27.12 -52.52
N SER A 300 -23.88 -28.38 -52.01
CA SER A 300 -24.95 -29.20 -51.35
C SER A 300 -24.41 -30.42 -50.54
N MET A 301 -25.23 -30.95 -49.60
CA MET A 301 -25.30 -32.36 -49.08
C MET A 301 -24.11 -32.94 -48.27
N SER A 302 -24.23 -33.38 -46.99
CA SER A 302 -25.02 -34.48 -46.32
C SER A 302 -24.29 -35.84 -46.29
N GLN A 303 -24.35 -36.72 -45.27
CA GLN A 303 -25.13 -36.86 -44.02
C GLN A 303 -24.14 -37.10 -42.82
N HIS A 304 -24.42 -37.53 -41.56
CA HIS A 304 -25.54 -38.09 -40.77
C HIS A 304 -25.51 -37.48 -39.33
N SER A 305 -26.48 -37.51 -38.40
CA SER A 305 -27.81 -38.17 -38.19
C SER A 305 -27.92 -39.27 -37.10
N VAL A 306 -27.63 -38.94 -35.83
CA VAL A 306 -28.25 -39.55 -34.60
C VAL A 306 -28.66 -38.45 -33.60
N ALA A 307 -29.57 -38.72 -32.67
CA ALA A 307 -30.40 -37.70 -32.01
C ALA A 307 -30.40 -37.72 -30.47
N SER A 308 -30.71 -36.55 -29.89
CA SER A 308 -31.58 -36.43 -28.70
C SER A 308 -32.28 -35.06 -28.73
N SER A 309 -33.29 -34.85 -27.87
CA SER A 309 -34.18 -33.68 -27.92
C SER A 309 -33.49 -32.38 -27.51
N CYS A 310 -33.88 -31.29 -28.16
CA CYS A 310 -33.52 -29.93 -27.77
C CYS A 310 -34.51 -29.34 -26.77
N ASP A 311 -33.99 -28.76 -25.69
CA ASP A 311 -34.45 -27.47 -25.20
C ASP A 311 -33.41 -26.42 -25.60
N GLN A 312 -33.81 -25.15 -25.71
CA GLN A 312 -32.96 -24.12 -26.30
C GLN A 312 -31.91 -23.62 -25.29
N VAL A 313 -30.65 -24.01 -25.50
CA VAL A 313 -29.50 -23.35 -24.89
C VAL A 313 -29.03 -22.26 -25.86
N ASP A 314 -29.06 -21.01 -25.40
CA ASP A 314 -28.57 -19.87 -26.18
C ASP A 314 -27.07 -20.01 -26.49
N ARG A 315 -26.62 -19.29 -27.52
CA ARG A 315 -25.22 -19.37 -27.99
C ARG A 315 -24.26 -18.92 -26.88
N VAL A 316 -23.49 -19.87 -26.36
CA VAL A 316 -22.30 -19.57 -25.55
C VAL A 316 -21.31 -18.80 -26.40
N THR A 317 -21.08 -17.53 -26.05
CA THR A 317 -19.92 -16.76 -26.51
C THR A 317 -18.67 -17.37 -25.88
N GLU A 318 -17.66 -17.72 -26.68
CA GLU A 318 -16.40 -18.27 -26.16
C GLU A 318 -15.68 -17.22 -25.28
N GLY A 319 -15.81 -17.36 -23.96
CA GLY A 319 -15.13 -16.50 -22.97
C GLY A 319 -15.89 -16.30 -21.66
N GLU A 320 -17.23 -16.37 -21.65
CA GLU A 320 -18.03 -16.05 -20.45
C GLU A 320 -18.53 -17.30 -19.72
N TYR A 321 -18.24 -17.38 -18.41
CA TYR A 321 -18.75 -18.43 -17.54
C TYR A 321 -20.08 -17.98 -16.89
N PRO A 322 -21.23 -18.66 -17.15
CA PRO A 322 -22.51 -18.23 -16.61
C PRO A 322 -22.60 -18.48 -15.10
N VAL A 323 -22.76 -17.41 -14.33
CA VAL A 323 -22.94 -17.47 -12.87
C VAL A 323 -24.43 -17.50 -12.52
N ASP A 324 -24.93 -18.67 -12.08
CA ASP A 324 -26.26 -18.78 -11.48
C ASP A 324 -26.25 -18.18 -10.07
N SER A 325 -27.05 -17.13 -9.86
CA SER A 325 -27.21 -16.45 -8.57
C SER A 325 -27.81 -17.33 -7.46
N ASN A 326 -28.44 -18.45 -7.82
CA ASN A 326 -28.99 -19.42 -6.86
C ASN A 326 -27.98 -20.53 -6.51
N ASN A 327 -26.92 -20.71 -7.29
CA ASN A 327 -25.91 -21.76 -7.14
C ASN A 327 -24.49 -21.17 -7.19
N VAL A 328 -24.20 -20.23 -6.28
CA VAL A 328 -22.89 -19.58 -6.17
C VAL A 328 -21.78 -20.56 -5.75
N GLY A 329 -21.05 -21.07 -6.74
CA GLY A 329 -19.87 -21.91 -6.55
C GLY A 329 -18.61 -21.13 -6.18
N TYR A 330 -17.68 -21.78 -5.49
CA TYR A 330 -16.37 -21.19 -5.17
C TYR A 330 -15.38 -21.36 -6.33
N CYS A 331 -14.93 -20.25 -6.92
CA CYS A 331 -13.76 -20.27 -7.80
C CYS A 331 -12.48 -20.18 -6.96
N ILE A 332 -11.56 -21.15 -7.13
CA ILE A 332 -10.28 -21.21 -6.40
C ILE A 332 -9.14 -21.07 -7.41
N ILE A 333 -8.57 -19.88 -7.52
CA ILE A 333 -7.41 -19.60 -8.38
C ILE A 333 -6.13 -19.93 -7.59
N ILE A 334 -5.49 -21.06 -7.90
CA ILE A 334 -4.25 -21.48 -7.24
C ILE A 334 -3.04 -21.04 -8.08
N ASN A 335 -2.42 -19.92 -7.71
CA ASN A 335 -1.18 -19.44 -8.33
C ASN A 335 0.03 -20.26 -7.83
N GLN A 336 0.13 -21.52 -8.25
CA GLN A 336 1.27 -22.41 -8.00
C GLN A 336 1.83 -22.95 -9.31
N LYS A 337 3.15 -22.85 -9.48
CA LYS A 337 3.83 -23.31 -10.70
C LYS A 337 4.01 -24.83 -10.78
N ASN A 338 4.00 -25.52 -9.63
CA ASN A 338 4.19 -26.97 -9.54
C ASN A 338 3.12 -27.55 -8.61
N PHE A 339 2.27 -28.44 -9.13
CA PHE A 339 1.32 -29.21 -8.33
C PHE A 339 1.92 -30.58 -8.00
N TYR A 340 1.72 -31.08 -6.79
CA TYR A 340 2.15 -32.41 -6.36
C TYR A 340 0.92 -33.31 -6.17
N MET A 341 0.98 -34.55 -6.69
CA MET A 341 -0.12 -35.52 -6.58
C MET A 341 -0.22 -36.17 -5.20
N GLU A 342 0.79 -36.07 -4.34
CA GLU A 342 0.82 -36.77 -3.06
C GLU A 342 -0.06 -36.07 -2.01
N PRO A 343 -1.14 -36.71 -1.51
CA PRO A 343 -1.97 -36.10 -0.49
C PRO A 343 -1.20 -36.01 0.83
N ASN A 344 -1.00 -34.78 1.32
CA ASN A 344 -0.30 -34.50 2.57
C ASN A 344 -0.85 -35.41 3.70
N PRO A 345 -0.02 -36.27 4.33
CA PRO A 345 -0.49 -37.30 5.25
C PRO A 345 -1.23 -36.72 6.48
N CYS A 346 -1.00 -35.46 6.82
CA CYS A 346 -1.67 -34.75 7.90
C CYS A 346 -3.16 -34.45 7.65
N LEU A 347 -3.63 -34.52 6.39
CA LEU A 347 -5.00 -34.15 5.99
C LEU A 347 -6.00 -35.32 5.96
N LYS A 348 -5.63 -36.51 6.46
CA LYS A 348 -6.46 -37.74 6.40
C LYS A 348 -7.65 -37.79 7.39
N VAL A 349 -8.17 -36.64 7.82
CA VAL A 349 -9.29 -36.56 8.78
C VAL A 349 -10.49 -35.86 8.15
N GLY A 350 -11.50 -36.66 7.75
CA GLY A 350 -12.89 -36.20 7.72
C GLY A 350 -13.38 -35.40 6.50
N ILE A 351 -13.22 -35.93 5.27
CA ILE A 351 -14.07 -35.51 4.13
C ILE A 351 -14.84 -36.72 3.60
N ALA A 352 -15.99 -37.00 4.22
CA ALA A 352 -17.01 -37.88 3.70
C ALA A 352 -18.21 -37.03 3.31
N GLY A 353 -18.44 -36.80 2.00
CA GLY A 353 -19.57 -36.00 1.52
C GLY A 353 -19.26 -34.91 0.49
N LEU A 354 -18.29 -35.11 -0.41
CA LEU A 354 -18.20 -34.33 -1.65
C LEU A 354 -18.25 -35.28 -2.85
N HIS A 355 -19.45 -35.45 -3.41
CA HIS A 355 -19.64 -36.16 -4.67
C HIS A 355 -19.35 -35.21 -5.85
N SER A 356 -18.60 -35.71 -6.84
CA SER A 356 -18.43 -35.12 -8.18
C SER A 356 -17.93 -33.67 -8.25
N CYS A 357 -16.67 -33.44 -7.87
CA CYS A 357 -15.87 -32.37 -8.49
C CYS A 357 -15.30 -32.86 -9.83
N TRP A 358 -15.63 -32.17 -10.93
CA TRP A 358 -14.95 -32.35 -12.22
C TRP A 358 -13.75 -31.39 -12.27
N PHE A 359 -12.56 -31.92 -12.52
CA PHE A 359 -11.35 -31.10 -12.73
C PHE A 359 -11.15 -30.85 -14.23
N LEU A 360 -11.19 -29.58 -14.63
CA LEU A 360 -10.72 -29.11 -15.93
C LEU A 360 -9.29 -28.59 -15.75
N LEU A 361 -8.33 -29.31 -16.34
CA LEU A 361 -6.97 -28.83 -16.53
C LEU A 361 -6.90 -28.12 -17.87
N CYS A 362 -6.73 -26.79 -17.85
CA CYS A 362 -6.33 -26.04 -19.03
C CYS A 362 -4.79 -26.08 -19.12
N GLU A 363 -4.25 -26.87 -20.05
CA GLU A 363 -2.84 -26.76 -20.43
C GLU A 363 -2.63 -25.52 -21.32
N GLY A 364 -1.50 -24.84 -21.16
CA GLY A 364 -1.09 -23.64 -21.91
C GLY A 364 0.41 -23.39 -21.77
#